data_AF-A0A165QBH7-F1
#
_entry.id   AF-A0A165QBH7-F1
#
_cell.length_a   1.000
_cell.length_b   1.000
_cell.length_c   1.000
_cell.angle_alpha   90.00
_cell.angle_beta   90.00
_cell.angle_gamma   90.00
#
_symmetry.space_group_name_H-M   'P 1'
#
loop_
_entity.id
_entity.type
_entity.pdbx_description
1 polymer ?
#
loop_
_entity_poly.entity_id
_entity_poly.type
_entity_poly.pdbx_seq_one_letter_code
_entity_poly.pdbx_strand_id
1 'polypeptide(L)'
;MASFYTLLAMCGLMFAVSLGMGILPLSVSFSRTRLAQLSTFGVGLLLGAGLGVVIPEGIESVTPANGPVPTHTIALALLGGFAAMLAIEQVLPAHSHAHHAGDGAVPTTPARTHRPRYSVTSDNELDLDLEIELLESSRGGSGAAGANSSAAERGKALPLSLGLVIHCAADGIALGASSLPTSGASANDALPLIVFLALVIHKAPTALALSTSLLSAGLNKPAVRRHLLVFSAASPLSALATWFLLNWFGGGSGVGSWTGVALLASGGSFLYVATVLQPVSPSHGSSSADEITRPMRILLIVAGMFTPLILSSAIEHGHAVVGTGAAAA
;
A
#
# COMPACT_ATOMS: atom_id res chain seq x y z
N MET A 1 -11.45 11.23 -26.66
CA MET A 1 -12.63 10.90 -25.83
C MET A 1 -12.74 9.41 -25.51
N ALA A 2 -12.64 8.49 -26.47
CA ALA A 2 -12.71 7.04 -26.19
C ALA A 2 -11.72 6.56 -25.11
N SER A 3 -10.44 6.95 -25.21
CA SER A 3 -9.41 6.60 -24.21
C SER A 3 -9.73 7.11 -22.81
N PHE A 4 -10.42 8.26 -22.69
CA PHE A 4 -10.84 8.81 -21.40
C PHE A 4 -11.96 7.97 -20.77
N TYR A 5 -12.96 7.55 -21.55
CA TYR A 5 -14.02 6.68 -21.05
C TYR A 5 -13.50 5.29 -20.65
N THR A 6 -12.56 4.74 -21.41
CA THR A 6 -11.87 3.49 -21.04
C THR A 6 -11.13 3.66 -19.73
N LEU A 7 -10.32 4.72 -19.58
CA LEU A 7 -9.62 5.01 -18.34
C LEU A 7 -10.59 5.18 -17.16
N LEU A 8 -11.71 5.87 -17.36
CA LEU A 8 -12.73 6.07 -16.33
C LEU A 8 -13.35 4.72 -15.89
N ALA A 9 -13.65 3.83 -16.84
CA ALA A 9 -14.15 2.49 -16.55
C ALA A 9 -13.12 1.67 -15.77
N MET A 10 -11.85 1.70 -16.17
CA MET A 10 -10.76 1.03 -15.47
C MET A 10 -10.56 1.59 -14.06
N CYS A 11 -10.61 2.92 -13.89
CA CYS A 11 -10.57 3.57 -12.58
C CYS A 11 -11.72 3.12 -11.67
N GLY A 12 -12.95 3.06 -12.21
CA GLY A 12 -14.12 2.60 -11.47
C GLY A 12 -14.01 1.13 -11.05
N LEU A 13 -13.56 0.26 -11.96
CA LEU A 13 -13.37 -1.17 -11.68
C LEU A 13 -12.25 -1.39 -10.65
N MET A 14 -11.12 -0.70 -10.79
CA MET A 14 -10.01 -0.76 -9.85
C MET A 14 -10.40 -0.29 -8.45
N PHE A 15 -11.19 0.79 -8.35
CA PHE A 15 -11.75 1.27 -7.10
C PHE A 15 -12.67 0.22 -6.46
N ALA A 16 -13.61 -0.32 -7.24
CA ALA A 16 -14.60 -1.29 -6.75
C ALA A 16 -13.94 -2.60 -6.27
N VAL A 17 -12.98 -3.14 -7.03
CA VAL A 17 -12.25 -4.37 -6.67
C VAL A 17 -11.43 -4.15 -5.39
N SER A 18 -10.67 -3.06 -5.33
CA SER A 18 -9.85 -2.72 -4.16
C SER A 18 -10.70 -2.56 -2.91
N LEU A 19 -11.78 -1.78 -3.00
CA LEU A 19 -12.67 -1.53 -1.89
C LEU A 19 -13.40 -2.80 -1.45
N GLY A 20 -13.92 -3.58 -2.41
CA GLY A 20 -14.63 -4.83 -2.15
C GLY A 20 -13.74 -5.85 -1.43
N MET A 21 -12.52 -6.05 -1.93
CA MET A 21 -11.56 -6.96 -1.31
C MET A 21 -11.13 -6.47 0.08
N GLY A 22 -10.86 -5.17 0.27
CA GLY A 22 -10.51 -4.64 1.59
C GLY A 22 -11.67 -4.62 2.60
N ILE A 23 -12.92 -4.62 2.15
CA ILE A 23 -14.10 -4.74 3.03
C ILE A 23 -14.28 -6.18 3.52
N LEU A 24 -13.79 -7.18 2.77
CA LEU A 24 -14.01 -8.60 3.08
C LEU A 24 -13.56 -8.99 4.51
N PRO A 25 -12.39 -8.57 5.02
CA PRO A 25 -11.98 -8.83 6.40
C PRO A 25 -12.80 -8.09 7.45
N LEU A 26 -13.45 -6.97 7.09
CA LEU A 26 -14.29 -6.18 7.99
C LEU A 26 -15.70 -6.80 8.18
N SER A 27 -16.15 -7.55 7.19
CA SER A 27 -17.48 -8.19 7.16
C SER A 27 -17.56 -9.44 8.05
N VAL A 28 -16.42 -9.98 8.49
CA VAL A 28 -16.34 -11.18 9.33
C VAL A 28 -15.78 -10.83 10.71
N SER A 29 -16.21 -11.54 11.76
CA SER A 29 -15.63 -11.42 13.10
C SER A 29 -14.54 -12.48 13.29
N PHE A 30 -13.28 -12.04 13.37
CA PHE A 30 -12.14 -12.91 13.59
C PHE A 30 -11.67 -12.86 15.06
N SER A 31 -11.04 -13.94 15.53
CA SER A 31 -10.29 -13.94 16.79
C SER A 31 -8.95 -13.21 16.61
N ARG A 32 -8.30 -12.78 17.71
CA ARG A 32 -6.98 -12.13 17.67
C ARG A 32 -5.93 -13.01 16.98
N THR A 33 -5.90 -14.31 17.28
CA THR A 33 -5.05 -15.30 16.61
C THR A 33 -5.24 -15.32 15.10
N ARG A 34 -6.51 -15.34 14.63
CA ARG A 34 -6.81 -15.39 13.19
C ARG A 34 -6.45 -14.09 12.49
N LEU A 35 -6.64 -12.94 13.15
CA LEU A 35 -6.17 -11.65 12.63
C LEU A 35 -4.64 -11.60 12.54
N ALA A 36 -3.92 -12.14 13.53
CA ALA A 36 -2.47 -12.23 13.48
C ALA A 36 -1.98 -13.16 12.36
N GLN A 37 -2.65 -14.30 12.16
CA GLN A 37 -2.35 -15.22 11.05
C GLN A 37 -2.65 -14.58 9.69
N LEU A 38 -3.77 -13.90 9.57
CA LEU A 38 -4.21 -13.27 8.33
C LEU A 38 -3.38 -12.02 7.99
N SER A 39 -2.90 -11.29 9.01
CA SER A 39 -1.92 -10.22 8.86
C SER A 39 -0.56 -10.77 8.42
N THR A 40 -0.08 -11.86 9.03
CA THR A 40 1.15 -12.57 8.62
C THR A 40 1.07 -13.05 7.17
N PHE A 41 -0.06 -13.65 6.80
CA PHE A 41 -0.35 -14.02 5.41
C PHE A 41 -0.38 -12.79 4.50
N GLY A 42 -0.95 -11.68 4.97
CA GLY A 42 -0.96 -10.38 4.29
C GLY A 42 0.44 -9.84 3.97
N VAL A 43 1.41 -9.96 4.89
CA VAL A 43 2.81 -9.62 4.61
C VAL A 43 3.36 -10.47 3.45
N GLY A 44 3.04 -11.76 3.43
CA GLY A 44 3.35 -12.64 2.31
C GLY A 44 2.70 -12.18 1.01
N LEU A 45 1.41 -11.78 1.03
CA LEU A 45 0.72 -11.24 -0.14
C LEU A 45 1.42 -9.99 -0.68
N LEU A 46 1.88 -9.07 0.19
CA LEU A 46 2.67 -7.91 -0.23
C LEU A 46 4.00 -8.33 -0.86
N LEU A 47 4.75 -9.23 -0.23
CA LEU A 47 6.03 -9.65 -0.82
C LEU A 47 5.83 -10.36 -2.18
N GLY A 48 4.77 -11.18 -2.30
CA GLY A 48 4.38 -11.89 -3.51
C GLY A 48 3.91 -10.97 -4.64
N ALA A 49 3.07 -9.97 -4.34
CA ALA A 49 2.57 -9.03 -5.33
C ALA A 49 3.71 -8.17 -5.91
N GLY A 50 4.68 -7.77 -5.08
CA GLY A 50 5.83 -6.98 -5.54
C GLY A 50 6.75 -7.79 -6.44
N LEU A 51 7.23 -8.92 -5.93
CA LEU A 51 8.22 -9.75 -6.63
C LEU A 51 7.63 -10.53 -7.80
N GLY A 52 6.37 -10.95 -7.69
CA GLY A 52 5.74 -11.87 -8.64
C GLY A 52 4.85 -11.21 -9.69
N VAL A 53 4.42 -9.97 -9.48
CA VAL A 53 3.51 -9.28 -10.42
C VAL A 53 4.09 -7.92 -10.81
N VAL A 54 4.29 -7.01 -9.84
CA VAL A 54 4.65 -5.60 -10.13
C VAL A 54 6.01 -5.47 -10.81
N ILE A 55 7.05 -6.11 -10.25
CA ILE A 55 8.41 -5.99 -10.77
C ILE A 55 8.55 -6.63 -12.15
N PRO A 56 8.09 -7.89 -12.39
CA PRO A 56 8.12 -8.48 -13.73
C PRO A 56 7.45 -7.60 -14.79
N GLU A 57 6.23 -7.13 -14.53
CA GLU A 57 5.48 -6.25 -15.45
C GLU A 57 6.18 -4.92 -15.71
N GLY A 58 6.82 -4.35 -14.68
CA GLY A 58 7.63 -3.15 -14.82
C GLY A 58 8.86 -3.36 -15.72
N ILE A 59 9.52 -4.54 -15.61
CA ILE A 59 10.67 -4.91 -16.46
C ILE A 59 10.22 -5.06 -17.91
N GLU A 60 9.10 -5.76 -18.16
CA GLU A 60 8.55 -5.92 -19.50
C GLU A 60 8.15 -4.57 -20.12
N SER A 61 7.53 -3.70 -19.32
CA SER A 61 7.09 -2.38 -19.77
C SER A 61 8.24 -1.43 -20.15
N VAL A 62 9.42 -1.58 -19.53
CA VAL A 62 10.59 -0.73 -19.83
C VAL A 62 11.51 -1.35 -20.88
N THR A 63 11.39 -2.64 -21.16
CA THR A 63 12.26 -3.36 -22.11
C THR A 63 11.76 -3.19 -23.54
N PRO A 64 12.56 -2.62 -24.46
CA PRO A 64 12.16 -2.51 -25.86
C PRO A 64 12.07 -3.91 -26.50
N ALA A 65 11.05 -4.13 -27.34
CA ALA A 65 10.77 -5.45 -27.95
C ALA A 65 11.95 -6.13 -28.66
N ASN A 66 12.89 -5.35 -29.21
CA ASN A 66 14.10 -5.85 -29.89
C ASN A 66 15.38 -5.20 -29.34
N GLY A 67 15.34 -4.69 -28.11
CA GLY A 67 16.46 -3.97 -27.49
C GLY A 67 17.12 -4.75 -26.35
N PRO A 68 18.32 -4.34 -25.91
CA PRO A 68 18.90 -4.85 -24.68
C PRO A 68 18.05 -4.44 -23.48
N VAL A 69 18.03 -5.29 -22.45
CA VAL A 69 17.37 -4.99 -21.17
C VAL A 69 18.03 -3.75 -20.54
N PRO A 70 17.28 -2.68 -20.22
CA PRO A 70 17.85 -1.46 -19.66
C PRO A 70 18.09 -1.60 -18.15
N THR A 71 19.08 -2.43 -17.78
CA THR A 71 19.36 -2.82 -16.38
C THR A 71 19.55 -1.63 -15.44
N HIS A 72 20.21 -0.55 -15.90
CA HIS A 72 20.40 0.65 -15.08
C HIS A 72 19.09 1.38 -14.80
N THR A 73 18.21 1.49 -15.79
CA THR A 73 16.88 2.09 -15.59
C THR A 73 16.07 1.28 -14.59
N ILE A 74 16.13 -0.05 -14.68
CA ILE A 74 15.44 -0.95 -13.75
C ILE A 74 15.97 -0.76 -12.33
N ALA A 75 17.29 -0.79 -12.16
CA ALA A 75 17.93 -0.63 -10.85
C ALA A 75 17.63 0.75 -10.23
N LEU A 76 17.72 1.82 -11.02
CA LEU A 76 17.45 3.18 -10.54
C LEU A 76 15.98 3.39 -10.21
N ALA A 77 15.05 2.81 -10.99
CA ALA A 77 13.63 2.91 -10.69
C ALA A 77 13.27 2.17 -9.39
N LEU A 78 13.72 0.93 -9.23
CA LEU A 78 13.49 0.14 -8.00
C LEU A 78 14.12 0.80 -6.77
N LEU A 79 15.39 1.22 -6.87
CA LEU A 79 16.08 1.88 -5.76
C LEU A 79 15.46 3.24 -5.47
N GLY A 80 15.08 3.99 -6.50
CA GLY A 80 14.41 5.28 -6.37
C GLY A 80 13.08 5.16 -5.63
N GLY A 81 12.25 4.17 -5.97
CA GLY A 81 11.00 3.88 -5.27
C GLY A 81 11.20 3.49 -3.81
N PHE A 82 12.12 2.57 -3.55
CA PHE A 82 12.46 2.15 -2.19
C PHE A 82 13.00 3.31 -1.35
N ALA A 83 13.93 4.10 -1.90
CA ALA A 83 14.54 5.24 -1.23
C ALA A 83 13.55 6.40 -1.04
N ALA A 84 12.63 6.63 -1.98
CA ALA A 84 11.58 7.63 -1.84
C ALA A 84 10.64 7.27 -0.68
N MET A 85 10.19 6.01 -0.60
CA MET A 85 9.39 5.55 0.54
C MET A 85 10.15 5.66 1.87
N LEU A 86 11.44 5.30 1.88
CA LEU A 86 12.31 5.51 3.04
C LEU A 86 12.37 6.99 3.43
N ALA A 87 12.65 7.88 2.48
CA ALA A 87 12.75 9.31 2.75
C ALA A 87 11.43 9.87 3.31
N ILE A 88 10.29 9.43 2.76
CA ILE A 88 8.98 9.85 3.24
C ILE A 88 8.75 9.35 4.67
N GLU A 89 9.09 8.10 4.99
CA GLU A 89 9.00 7.60 6.36
C GLU A 89 9.92 8.36 7.33
N GLN A 90 11.11 8.77 6.89
CA GLN A 90 12.08 9.48 7.73
C GLN A 90 11.80 10.99 7.88
N VAL A 91 11.07 11.59 6.94
CA VAL A 91 10.70 13.02 6.98
C VAL A 91 9.35 13.23 7.68
N LEU A 92 8.44 12.25 7.63
CA LEU A 92 7.16 12.31 8.31
C LEU A 92 7.13 11.95 9.82
N PRO A 93 8.21 11.58 10.55
CA PRO A 93 8.18 11.58 12.00
C PRO A 93 8.24 13.05 12.48
N ALA A 94 7.13 13.76 12.33
CA ALA A 94 6.90 15.01 13.02
C ALA A 94 6.73 14.71 14.51
N HIS A 95 7.83 14.89 15.25
CA HIS A 95 7.87 15.37 16.64
C HIS A 95 7.07 14.62 17.70
N SER A 96 7.53 13.43 18.10
CA SER A 96 7.35 12.95 19.47
C SER A 96 8.68 12.47 20.10
N HIS A 97 9.65 13.38 20.13
CA HIS A 97 10.75 13.33 21.09
C HIS A 97 10.74 14.56 22.00
N ALA A 98 9.84 14.54 22.99
CA ALA A 98 10.04 15.18 24.28
C ALA A 98 9.36 14.22 25.28
N HIS A 99 10.03 13.49 26.16
CA HIS A 99 11.19 13.83 27.00
C HIS A 99 12.00 12.56 27.30
N HIS A 100 13.31 12.61 27.11
CA HIS A 100 14.22 11.76 27.88
C HIS A 100 14.70 12.51 29.12
N ALA A 101 14.78 11.76 30.22
CA ALA A 101 15.69 11.92 31.35
C ALA A 101 15.45 13.09 32.33
N GLY A 102 14.73 12.76 33.41
CA GLY A 102 14.98 13.30 34.74
C GLY A 102 15.12 12.11 35.71
N ASP A 103 16.30 12.01 36.31
CA ASP A 103 16.79 10.97 37.21
C ASP A 103 15.85 10.55 38.36
N GLY A 104 16.08 9.34 38.86
CA GLY A 104 15.33 8.74 39.95
C GLY A 104 15.48 9.46 41.30
N ALA A 105 14.35 9.60 42.01
CA ALA A 105 14.25 9.50 43.47
C ALA A 105 12.77 9.54 43.89
N VAL A 106 12.35 8.57 44.70
CA VAL A 106 11.12 8.60 45.52
C VAL A 106 11.42 9.46 46.76
N PRO A 107 10.59 10.45 47.17
CA PRO A 107 9.59 10.17 48.22
C PRO A 107 8.28 11.02 48.25
N THR A 108 7.20 10.35 48.69
CA THR A 108 6.09 10.78 49.58
C THR A 108 5.18 12.02 49.28
N THR A 109 3.90 11.71 48.98
CA THR A 109 2.61 12.28 49.50
C THR A 109 2.26 13.80 49.36
N PRO A 110 0.96 14.20 49.41
CA PRO A 110 0.34 15.00 48.35
C PRO A 110 -0.18 16.38 48.80
N ALA A 111 -0.23 17.38 47.92
CA ALA A 111 -1.23 18.45 47.96
C ALA A 111 -1.14 19.43 46.78
N ARG A 112 -2.32 19.78 46.25
CA ARG A 112 -2.75 21.14 45.87
C ARG A 112 -2.46 21.66 44.44
N THR A 113 -3.51 21.55 43.63
CA THR A 113 -4.07 22.53 42.67
C THR A 113 -3.11 23.48 41.94
N HIS A 114 -2.92 23.26 40.63
CA HIS A 114 -2.64 24.35 39.70
C HIS A 114 -3.20 24.04 38.30
N ARG A 115 -3.96 25.01 37.76
CA ARG A 115 -4.57 25.01 36.42
C ARG A 115 -3.51 24.91 35.31
N PRO A 116 -3.79 24.30 34.14
CA PRO A 116 -2.97 24.53 32.96
C PRO A 116 -3.42 25.80 32.23
N ARG A 117 -2.42 26.61 31.89
CA ARG A 117 -2.46 27.84 31.11
C ARG A 117 -2.43 27.45 29.63
N TYR A 118 -3.40 27.95 28.85
CA TYR A 118 -3.45 27.83 27.40
C TYR A 118 -2.30 28.65 26.79
N SER A 119 -1.48 28.05 25.93
CA SER A 119 -0.62 28.76 24.98
C SER A 119 -0.97 28.28 23.59
N VAL A 120 -1.68 29.13 22.87
CA VAL A 120 -1.96 29.01 21.44
C VAL A 120 -0.69 29.40 20.69
N THR A 121 -0.17 28.52 19.85
CA THR A 121 0.58 28.92 18.65
C THR A 121 -0.01 28.17 17.48
N SER A 122 -0.73 28.92 16.66
CA SER A 122 -1.23 28.52 15.35
C SER A 122 -0.06 28.44 14.39
N ASP A 123 0.13 27.28 13.77
CA ASP A 123 0.70 27.16 12.43
C ASP A 123 -0.14 26.11 11.69
N ASN A 124 -0.87 26.59 10.69
CA ASN A 124 -1.88 25.89 9.94
C ASN A 124 -1.22 25.13 8.78
N GLU A 125 -1.06 23.81 8.92
CA GLU A 125 -1.09 22.81 7.84
C GLU A 125 -1.02 21.39 8.45
N LEU A 126 -1.94 20.49 8.05
CA LEU A 126 -2.16 19.09 8.52
C LEU A 126 -3.06 18.88 9.77
N ASP A 127 -4.24 19.50 9.80
CA ASP A 127 -5.20 19.37 10.93
C ASP A 127 -6.16 18.14 10.81
N LEU A 128 -6.06 17.33 9.75
CA LEU A 128 -7.02 16.24 9.53
C LEU A 128 -6.65 14.94 10.26
N ASP A 129 -5.35 14.69 10.46
CA ASP A 129 -4.84 13.45 11.06
C ASP A 129 -4.77 13.54 12.59
N LEU A 130 -4.48 14.74 13.12
CA LEU A 130 -4.44 14.99 14.56
C LEU A 130 -5.85 14.98 15.18
N GLU A 131 -6.87 15.43 14.45
CA GLU A 131 -8.26 15.33 14.89
C GLU A 131 -8.72 13.86 14.99
N ILE A 132 -8.30 12.99 14.05
CA ILE A 132 -8.63 11.56 14.07
C ILE A 132 -7.98 10.85 15.28
N GLU A 133 -6.72 11.14 15.58
CA GLU A 133 -6.00 10.53 16.71
C GLU A 133 -6.45 11.09 18.07
N LEU A 134 -6.74 12.40 18.17
CA LEU A 134 -7.26 13.04 19.38
C LEU A 134 -8.70 12.61 19.73
N LEU A 135 -9.57 12.43 18.74
CA LEU A 135 -10.93 11.93 18.95
C LEU A 135 -10.97 10.45 19.41
N GLU A 136 -9.94 9.66 19.07
CA GLU A 136 -9.81 8.27 19.48
C GLU A 136 -9.11 8.12 20.85
N SER A 137 -8.11 8.97 21.13
CA SER A 137 -7.43 9.06 22.43
C SER A 137 -8.38 9.44 23.58
N SER A 138 -9.36 10.33 23.31
CA SER A 138 -10.35 10.74 24.31
C SER A 138 -11.34 9.65 24.74
N ARG A 139 -11.34 8.44 24.14
CA ARG A 139 -12.30 7.36 24.42
C ARG A 139 -11.70 6.10 25.07
N GLY A 140 -10.37 6.05 25.29
CA GLY A 140 -9.67 4.86 25.77
C GLY A 140 -9.12 4.96 27.20
N GLY A 141 -9.99 4.90 28.21
CA GLY A 141 -9.58 4.89 29.62
C GLY A 141 -9.21 3.49 30.17
N SER A 142 -8.05 3.42 30.83
CA SER A 142 -7.55 2.39 31.77
C SER A 142 -7.00 1.05 31.21
N GLY A 143 -5.68 0.85 31.37
CA GLY A 143 -4.99 -0.41 31.10
C GLY A 143 -3.46 -0.29 30.92
N ALA A 144 -2.74 0.24 31.90
CA ALA A 144 -1.37 0.78 31.75
C ALA A 144 -0.25 -0.19 31.29
N ALA A 145 -0.42 -1.53 31.35
CA ALA A 145 0.63 -2.48 30.93
C ALA A 145 0.40 -3.09 29.53
N GLY A 146 -0.85 -3.17 29.06
CA GLY A 146 -1.21 -3.59 27.69
C GLY A 146 -1.49 -2.41 26.74
N ALA A 147 -1.62 -1.20 27.28
CA ALA A 147 -1.79 0.02 26.49
C ALA A 147 -0.53 0.39 25.70
N ASN A 148 0.67 0.13 26.22
CA ASN A 148 1.92 0.54 25.57
C ASN A 148 2.24 -0.29 24.32
N SER A 149 1.97 -1.61 24.33
CA SER A 149 2.17 -2.45 23.13
C SER A 149 1.12 -2.16 22.05
N SER A 150 -0.14 -1.98 22.44
CA SER A 150 -1.22 -1.62 21.50
C SER A 150 -1.10 -0.19 20.95
N ALA A 151 -0.58 0.76 21.72
CA ALA A 151 -0.28 2.10 21.24
C ALA A 151 0.90 2.09 20.24
N ALA A 152 1.95 1.32 20.52
CA ALA A 152 3.08 1.16 19.61
C ALA A 152 2.70 0.42 18.31
N GLU A 153 1.79 -0.56 18.37
CA GLU A 153 1.25 -1.23 17.17
C GLU A 153 0.31 -0.32 16.36
N ARG A 154 -0.51 0.51 17.02
CA ARG A 154 -1.30 1.56 16.36
C ARG A 154 -0.43 2.63 15.71
N GLY A 155 0.70 3.00 16.33
CA GLY A 155 1.66 3.95 15.76
C GLY A 155 2.28 3.50 14.43
N LYS A 156 2.26 2.19 14.15
CA LYS A 156 2.74 1.63 12.86
C LYS A 156 1.67 1.67 11.76
N ALA A 157 0.40 1.87 12.11
CA ALA A 157 -0.70 1.87 11.15
C ALA A 157 -0.66 3.07 10.20
N LEU A 158 -0.24 4.24 10.69
CA LEU A 158 -0.14 5.47 9.90
C LEU A 158 0.95 5.35 8.82
N PRO A 159 2.23 5.07 9.13
CA PRO A 159 3.26 4.85 8.12
C PRO A 159 2.90 3.75 7.10
N LEU A 160 2.29 2.66 7.57
CA LEU A 160 1.82 1.58 6.71
C LEU A 160 0.76 2.07 5.70
N SER A 161 -0.26 2.78 6.19
CA SER A 161 -1.34 3.28 5.33
C SER A 161 -0.87 4.35 4.35
N LEU A 162 -0.01 5.27 4.80
CA LEU A 162 0.58 6.30 3.96
C LEU A 162 1.45 5.68 2.87
N GLY A 163 2.31 4.72 3.23
CA GLY A 163 3.16 4.04 2.28
C GLY A 163 2.39 3.32 1.19
N LEU A 164 1.28 2.66 1.56
CA LEU A 164 0.38 2.03 0.60
C LEU A 164 -0.37 3.05 -0.27
N VAL A 165 -0.74 4.22 0.25
CA VAL A 165 -1.39 5.28 -0.52
C VAL A 165 -0.44 5.85 -1.57
N ILE A 166 0.82 6.11 -1.21
CA ILE A 166 1.85 6.61 -2.14
C ILE A 166 2.15 5.57 -3.23
N HIS A 167 2.30 4.30 -2.83
CA HIS A 167 2.44 3.18 -3.76
C HIS A 167 1.26 3.15 -4.76
N CYS A 168 0.02 3.23 -4.26
CA CYS A 168 -1.16 3.28 -5.12
C CYS A 168 -1.24 4.53 -5.99
N ALA A 169 -0.69 5.66 -5.55
CA ALA A 169 -0.57 6.84 -6.40
C ALA A 169 0.40 6.58 -7.57
N ALA A 170 1.51 5.88 -7.35
CA ALA A 170 2.44 5.47 -8.41
C ALA A 170 1.78 4.53 -9.43
N ASP A 171 0.95 3.57 -8.97
CA ASP A 171 0.14 2.73 -9.86
C ASP A 171 -0.80 3.56 -10.74
N GLY A 172 -1.43 4.57 -10.15
CA GLY A 172 -2.27 5.52 -10.88
C GLY A 172 -1.49 6.30 -11.93
N ILE A 173 -0.28 6.77 -11.62
CA ILE A 173 0.60 7.45 -12.58
C ILE A 173 0.89 6.54 -13.77
N ALA A 174 1.24 5.27 -13.53
CA ALA A 174 1.50 4.30 -14.59
C ALA A 174 0.27 4.06 -15.49
N LEU A 175 -0.92 3.87 -14.90
CA LEU A 175 -2.15 3.68 -15.66
C LEU A 175 -2.56 4.94 -16.45
N GLY A 176 -2.44 6.13 -15.85
CA GLY A 176 -2.77 7.40 -16.49
C GLY A 176 -1.82 7.72 -17.65
N ALA A 177 -0.52 7.49 -17.46
CA ALA A 177 0.51 7.70 -18.49
C ALA A 177 0.32 6.77 -19.69
N SER A 178 0.05 5.47 -19.46
CA SER A 178 -0.20 4.53 -20.55
C SER A 178 -1.47 4.82 -21.34
N SER A 179 -2.47 5.48 -20.74
CA SER A 179 -3.80 5.74 -21.35
C SER A 179 -3.84 6.94 -22.31
N LEU A 180 -2.70 7.58 -22.60
CA LEU A 180 -2.64 8.69 -23.57
C LEU A 180 -2.70 8.17 -25.02
N PRO A 181 -3.46 8.84 -25.92
CA PRO A 181 -3.48 8.46 -27.33
C PRO A 181 -2.12 8.72 -28.00
N THR A 182 -1.39 7.68 -28.38
CA THR A 182 -0.20 7.85 -29.22
C THR A 182 -0.62 8.14 -30.66
N SER A 183 -0.12 9.24 -31.22
CA SER A 183 -0.42 9.65 -32.60
C SER A 183 0.30 8.72 -33.59
N GLY A 184 -0.35 7.61 -33.93
CA GLY A 184 0.16 6.59 -34.84
C GLY A 184 -0.32 5.21 -34.41
N ALA A 185 -1.30 4.66 -35.12
CA ALA A 185 -1.81 3.32 -34.91
C ALA A 185 -0.69 2.29 -35.17
N SER A 186 -0.02 1.82 -34.12
CA SER A 186 0.84 0.63 -34.17
C SER A 186 1.09 0.06 -32.77
N ALA A 187 0.82 -1.24 -32.65
CA ALA A 187 1.21 -2.21 -31.63
C ALA A 187 0.74 -2.03 -30.16
N ASN A 188 0.35 -0.84 -29.70
CA ASN A 188 0.22 -0.58 -28.25
C ASN A 188 -1.21 -0.29 -27.71
N ASP A 189 -2.27 -0.54 -28.49
CA ASP A 189 -3.65 -0.34 -28.01
C ASP A 189 -4.01 -1.20 -26.78
N ALA A 190 -3.26 -2.28 -26.53
CA ALA A 190 -3.44 -3.14 -25.37
C ALA A 190 -2.64 -2.70 -24.13
N LEU A 191 -1.65 -1.80 -24.24
CA LEU A 191 -0.79 -1.42 -23.10
C LEU A 191 -1.59 -0.91 -21.88
N PRO A 192 -2.60 -0.02 -22.01
CA PRO A 192 -3.40 0.41 -20.87
C PRO A 192 -4.15 -0.74 -20.20
N LEU A 193 -4.59 -1.72 -20.99
CA LEU A 193 -5.33 -2.88 -20.51
C LEU A 193 -4.41 -3.89 -19.81
N ILE A 194 -3.22 -4.13 -20.34
CA ILE A 194 -2.19 -4.98 -19.73
C ILE A 194 -1.77 -4.39 -18.38
N VAL A 195 -1.40 -3.11 -18.36
CA VAL A 195 -1.04 -2.39 -17.13
C VAL A 195 -2.20 -2.40 -16.15
N PHE A 196 -3.42 -2.12 -16.58
CA PHE A 196 -4.61 -2.20 -15.73
C PHE A 196 -4.81 -3.58 -15.11
N LEU A 197 -4.69 -4.65 -15.91
CA LEU A 197 -4.89 -6.02 -15.43
C LEU A 197 -3.83 -6.39 -14.40
N ALA A 198 -2.56 -6.09 -14.69
CA ALA A 198 -1.46 -6.25 -13.76
C ALA A 198 -1.73 -5.52 -12.43
N LEU A 199 -2.16 -4.25 -12.50
CA LEU A 199 -2.51 -3.42 -11.34
C LEU A 199 -3.65 -4.03 -10.52
N VAL A 200 -4.77 -4.39 -11.16
CA VAL A 200 -5.93 -4.93 -10.44
C VAL A 200 -5.61 -6.26 -9.75
N ILE A 201 -4.82 -7.13 -10.40
CA ILE A 201 -4.43 -8.43 -9.85
C ILE A 201 -3.67 -8.27 -8.54
N HIS A 202 -2.77 -7.29 -8.42
CA HIS A 202 -2.04 -7.06 -7.17
C HIS A 202 -2.69 -6.03 -6.23
N LYS A 203 -3.66 -5.23 -6.70
CA LYS A 203 -4.43 -4.29 -5.86
C LYS A 203 -5.44 -4.99 -4.95
N ALA A 204 -5.96 -6.15 -5.37
CA ALA A 204 -6.84 -6.99 -4.55
C ALA A 204 -6.12 -7.59 -3.33
N PRO A 205 -4.96 -8.28 -3.49
CA PRO A 205 -4.15 -8.78 -2.38
C PRO A 205 -3.67 -7.68 -1.42
N THR A 206 -3.29 -6.51 -1.94
CA THR A 206 -2.85 -5.37 -1.10
C THR A 206 -3.96 -4.79 -0.25
N ALA A 207 -5.17 -4.64 -0.79
CA ALA A 207 -6.32 -4.17 -0.02
C ALA A 207 -6.67 -5.11 1.14
N LEU A 208 -6.58 -6.43 0.89
CA LEU A 208 -6.73 -7.46 1.92
C LEU A 208 -5.63 -7.33 2.98
N ALA A 209 -4.37 -7.26 2.58
CA ALA A 209 -3.24 -7.15 3.50
C ALA A 209 -3.30 -5.87 4.36
N LEU A 210 -3.72 -4.75 3.79
CA LEU A 210 -3.91 -3.48 4.51
C LEU A 210 -4.99 -3.62 5.59
N SER A 211 -6.20 -4.04 5.18
CA SER A 211 -7.34 -4.13 6.11
C SER A 211 -7.08 -5.11 7.26
N THR A 212 -6.42 -6.24 6.99
CA THR A 212 -6.09 -7.24 8.02
C THR A 212 -5.00 -6.75 8.95
N SER A 213 -4.01 -6.01 8.43
CA SER A 213 -2.93 -5.42 9.22
C SER A 213 -3.39 -4.25 10.11
N LEU A 214 -4.32 -3.42 9.62
CA LEU A 214 -4.92 -2.36 10.44
C LEU A 214 -5.84 -2.93 11.52
N LEU A 215 -6.58 -4.00 11.22
CA LEU A 215 -7.39 -4.71 12.22
C LEU A 215 -6.52 -5.42 13.26
N SER A 216 -5.40 -6.02 12.86
CA SER A 216 -4.46 -6.66 13.80
C SER A 216 -3.75 -5.63 14.69
N ALA A 217 -3.46 -4.43 14.17
CA ALA A 217 -2.99 -3.27 14.94
C ALA A 217 -4.05 -2.70 15.90
N GLY A 218 -5.28 -3.21 15.88
CA GLY A 218 -6.34 -2.85 16.84
C GLY A 218 -7.06 -1.55 16.53
N LEU A 219 -7.09 -1.12 15.26
CA LEU A 219 -7.93 -0.02 14.79
C LEU A 219 -9.40 -0.46 14.74
N ASN A 220 -10.30 0.50 14.98
CA ASN A 220 -11.74 0.25 14.88
C ASN A 220 -12.16 0.08 13.40
N LYS A 221 -13.23 -0.69 13.14
CA LYS A 221 -13.69 -0.95 11.76
C LYS A 221 -13.98 0.35 10.97
N PRO A 222 -14.59 1.40 11.54
CA PRO A 222 -14.78 2.67 10.84
C PRO A 222 -13.48 3.36 10.40
N ALA A 223 -12.44 3.35 11.24
CA ALA A 223 -11.12 3.89 10.91
C ALA A 223 -10.49 3.08 9.77
N VAL A 224 -10.49 1.75 9.87
CA VAL A 224 -10.00 0.89 8.77
C VAL A 224 -10.73 1.17 7.46
N ARG A 225 -12.05 1.43 7.49
CA ARG A 225 -12.80 1.84 6.29
C ARG A 225 -12.32 3.17 5.72
N ARG A 226 -11.95 4.15 6.56
CA ARG A 226 -11.39 5.44 6.09
C ARG A 226 -10.04 5.23 5.40
N HIS A 227 -9.11 4.52 6.03
CA HIS A 227 -7.81 4.20 5.41
C HIS A 227 -7.99 3.44 4.10
N LEU A 228 -8.90 2.45 4.07
CA LEU A 228 -9.21 1.69 2.87
C LEU A 228 -9.80 2.56 1.76
N LEU A 229 -10.70 3.51 2.09
CA LEU A 229 -11.27 4.43 1.10
C LEU A 229 -10.20 5.33 0.48
N VAL A 230 -9.30 5.89 1.29
CA VAL A 230 -8.17 6.71 0.79
C VAL A 230 -7.25 5.87 -0.09
N PHE A 231 -6.91 4.66 0.35
CA PHE A 231 -6.10 3.70 -0.41
C PHE A 231 -6.73 3.31 -1.76
N SER A 232 -8.02 2.97 -1.78
CA SER A 232 -8.72 2.58 -3.00
C SER A 232 -8.90 3.76 -3.95
N ALA A 233 -9.07 4.98 -3.44
CA ALA A 233 -9.22 6.20 -4.24
C ALA A 233 -7.90 6.74 -4.81
N ALA A 234 -6.76 6.45 -4.18
CA ALA A 234 -5.45 6.96 -4.58
C ALA A 234 -5.08 6.65 -6.05
N SER A 235 -5.22 5.40 -6.49
CA SER A 235 -4.87 5.01 -7.87
C SER A 235 -5.81 5.63 -8.92
N PRO A 236 -7.15 5.57 -8.78
CA PRO A 236 -8.06 6.26 -9.68
C PRO A 236 -7.81 7.77 -9.78
N LEU A 237 -7.67 8.46 -8.64
CA LEU A 237 -7.45 9.90 -8.62
C LEU A 237 -6.12 10.27 -9.27
N SER A 238 -5.05 9.56 -8.94
CA SER A 238 -3.74 9.76 -9.53
C SER A 238 -3.71 9.48 -11.03
N ALA A 239 -4.43 8.45 -11.51
CA ALA A 239 -4.53 8.13 -12.94
C ALA A 239 -5.27 9.21 -13.73
N LEU A 240 -6.41 9.68 -13.22
CA LEU A 240 -7.16 10.77 -13.86
C LEU A 240 -6.37 12.08 -13.85
N ALA A 241 -5.70 12.40 -12.74
CA ALA A 241 -4.83 13.57 -12.64
C ALA A 241 -3.68 13.49 -13.65
N THR A 242 -3.00 12.33 -13.74
CA THR A 242 -1.89 12.11 -14.67
C THR A 242 -2.35 12.25 -16.12
N TRP A 243 -3.48 11.63 -16.48
CA TRP A 243 -4.05 11.74 -17.81
C TRP A 243 -4.38 13.20 -18.17
N PHE A 244 -4.99 13.94 -17.24
CA PHE A 244 -5.32 15.35 -17.44
C PHE A 244 -4.07 16.21 -17.63
N LEU A 245 -3.07 16.05 -16.76
CA LEU A 245 -1.80 16.78 -16.82
C LEU A 245 -1.08 16.53 -18.13
N LEU A 246 -0.93 15.26 -18.55
CA LEU A 246 -0.23 14.93 -19.79
C LEU A 246 -1.01 15.38 -21.03
N ASN A 247 -2.34 15.32 -21.00
CA ASN A 247 -3.17 15.85 -22.09
C ASN A 247 -3.10 17.39 -22.18
N TRP A 248 -2.94 18.08 -21.04
CA TRP A 248 -2.85 19.54 -20.98
C TRP A 248 -1.47 20.07 -21.37
N PHE A 249 -0.40 19.46 -20.86
CA PHE A 249 0.98 19.91 -21.07
C PHE A 249 1.63 19.35 -22.34
N GLY A 250 0.90 18.54 -23.12
CA GLY A 250 1.38 17.96 -24.38
C GLY A 250 2.35 16.80 -24.14
N GLY A 251 1.81 15.62 -23.82
CA GLY A 251 2.56 14.38 -23.60
C GLY A 251 3.51 14.06 -24.75
N GLY A 252 4.78 14.38 -24.56
CA GLY A 252 5.84 14.19 -25.56
C GLY A 252 6.14 12.71 -25.84
N SER A 253 6.83 12.48 -26.96
CA SER A 253 7.34 11.18 -27.39
C SER A 253 8.26 10.55 -26.32
N GLY A 254 7.76 9.53 -25.61
CA GLY A 254 8.52 8.82 -24.57
C GLY A 254 7.68 8.18 -23.45
N VAL A 255 6.37 8.42 -23.41
CA VAL A 255 5.47 8.04 -22.29
C VAL A 255 5.51 6.55 -21.92
N GLY A 256 5.69 5.64 -22.88
CA GLY A 256 5.79 4.19 -22.60
C GLY A 256 6.96 3.81 -21.67
N SER A 257 8.10 4.50 -21.79
CA SER A 257 9.25 4.29 -20.89
C SER A 257 8.96 4.77 -19.46
N TRP A 258 8.18 5.83 -19.30
CA TRP A 258 7.80 6.37 -18.00
C TRP A 258 6.81 5.46 -17.26
N THR A 259 5.93 4.77 -17.98
CA THR A 259 5.02 3.78 -17.38
C THR A 259 5.81 2.64 -16.71
N GLY A 260 6.77 2.03 -17.41
CA GLY A 260 7.61 0.97 -16.84
C GLY A 260 8.46 1.46 -15.66
N VAL A 261 9.03 2.66 -15.76
CA VAL A 261 9.76 3.30 -14.65
C VAL A 261 8.85 3.53 -13.44
N ALA A 262 7.61 4.00 -13.64
CA ALA A 262 6.65 4.21 -12.57
C ALA A 262 6.23 2.89 -11.90
N LEU A 263 6.01 1.83 -12.66
CA LEU A 263 5.72 0.48 -12.13
C LEU A 263 6.90 -0.08 -11.32
N LEU A 264 8.13 0.09 -11.80
CA LEU A 264 9.34 -0.35 -11.08
C LEU A 264 9.58 0.48 -9.81
N ALA A 265 9.38 1.79 -9.86
CA ALA A 265 9.40 2.62 -8.67
C ALA A 265 8.28 2.22 -7.68
N SER A 266 7.10 1.85 -8.18
CA SER A 266 6.04 1.28 -7.36
C SER A 266 6.46 -0.04 -6.72
N GLY A 267 7.13 -0.93 -7.46
CA GLY A 267 7.68 -2.19 -6.95
C GLY A 267 8.74 -2.01 -5.86
N GLY A 268 9.63 -1.02 -6.02
CA GLY A 268 10.60 -0.64 -5.00
C GLY A 268 9.94 -0.12 -3.71
N SER A 269 8.92 0.74 -3.86
CA SER A 269 8.10 1.24 -2.75
C SER A 269 7.42 0.10 -1.99
N PHE A 270 6.95 -0.89 -2.74
CA PHE A 270 6.25 -2.04 -2.19
C PHE A 270 7.18 -3.00 -1.41
N LEU A 271 8.39 -3.21 -1.91
CA LEU A 271 9.44 -3.94 -1.19
C LEU A 271 9.79 -3.24 0.12
N TYR A 272 9.85 -1.91 0.14
CA TYR A 272 10.06 -1.16 1.38
C TYR A 272 8.96 -1.43 2.40
N VAL A 273 7.69 -1.30 2.01
CA VAL A 273 6.57 -1.58 2.91
C VAL A 273 6.62 -3.02 3.45
N ALA A 274 6.83 -4.00 2.56
CA ALA A 274 6.82 -5.41 2.93
C ALA A 274 7.99 -5.82 3.83
N THR A 275 9.15 -5.15 3.73
CA THR A 275 10.37 -5.54 4.46
C THR A 275 10.67 -4.67 5.67
N VAL A 276 10.35 -3.38 5.61
CA VAL A 276 10.67 -2.39 6.66
C VAL A 276 9.46 -2.10 7.55
N LEU A 277 8.30 -1.82 6.96
CA LEU A 277 7.09 -1.45 7.71
C LEU A 277 6.35 -2.66 8.30
N GLN A 278 6.47 -3.84 7.67
CA GLN A 278 5.88 -5.08 8.17
C GLN A 278 6.94 -6.19 8.35
N PRO A 279 7.84 -6.06 9.35
CA PRO A 279 8.94 -6.99 9.51
C PRO A 279 8.45 -8.43 9.72
N VAL A 280 9.00 -9.34 8.93
CA VAL A 280 8.71 -10.79 8.97
C VAL A 280 9.25 -11.50 10.24
N SER A 281 10.05 -10.82 11.07
CA SER A 281 10.67 -11.40 12.26
C SER A 281 9.89 -11.16 13.56
N PRO A 282 9.95 -12.10 14.52
CA PRO A 282 9.44 -11.88 15.86
C PRO A 282 10.32 -10.86 16.58
N SER A 283 9.74 -9.75 17.03
CA SER A 283 10.40 -8.92 18.04
C SER A 283 10.55 -9.76 19.31
N HIS A 284 11.81 -10.07 19.66
CA HIS A 284 12.17 -10.72 20.93
C HIS A 284 11.74 -9.84 22.11
N GLY A 285 10.55 -10.09 22.65
CA GLY A 285 10.10 -9.43 23.87
C GLY A 285 8.58 -9.38 24.01
N SER A 286 8.00 -10.45 24.53
CA SER A 286 7.06 -10.46 25.67
C SER A 286 6.10 -11.64 25.56
N SER A 287 6.00 -12.37 26.67
CA SER A 287 5.17 -13.54 26.88
C SER A 287 3.67 -13.22 26.78
N SER A 288 2.95 -13.85 25.86
CA SER A 288 1.52 -14.17 26.04
C SER A 288 1.02 -15.12 24.95
N ALA A 289 0.83 -16.40 25.31
CA ALA A 289 -0.24 -17.35 24.95
C ALA A 289 -0.92 -17.41 23.56
N ASP A 290 -0.50 -16.65 22.54
CA ASP A 290 -1.10 -16.63 21.19
C ASP A 290 -0.02 -16.58 20.09
N GLU A 291 1.18 -17.09 20.40
CA GLU A 291 2.31 -17.09 19.47
C GLU A 291 2.08 -18.08 18.34
N ILE A 292 1.86 -17.54 17.14
CA ILE A 292 1.98 -18.28 15.88
C ILE A 292 3.35 -18.97 15.88
N THR A 293 3.35 -20.30 15.84
CA THR A 293 4.59 -21.08 15.83
C THR A 293 5.46 -20.66 14.65
N ARG A 294 6.78 -20.65 14.84
CA ARG A 294 7.74 -20.32 13.76
C ARG A 294 7.45 -21.05 12.43
N PRO A 295 7.19 -22.37 12.40
CA PRO A 295 6.87 -23.05 11.14
C PRO A 295 5.54 -22.58 10.54
N MET A 296 4.50 -22.34 11.36
CA MET A 296 3.22 -21.82 10.88
C MET A 296 3.37 -20.42 10.28
N ARG A 297 4.18 -19.56 10.90
CA ARG A 297 4.46 -18.21 10.40
C ARG A 297 5.13 -18.25 9.02
N ILE A 298 6.18 -19.07 8.89
CA ILE A 298 6.89 -19.25 7.62
C ILE A 298 5.92 -19.79 6.56
N LEU A 299 5.12 -20.80 6.92
CA LEU A 299 4.12 -21.37 6.02
C LEU A 299 3.11 -20.31 5.54
N LEU A 300 2.60 -19.46 6.45
CA LEU A 300 1.65 -18.39 6.10
C LEU A 300 2.27 -17.34 5.20
N ILE A 301 3.51 -16.91 5.48
CA ILE A 301 4.23 -15.95 4.63
C ILE A 301 4.45 -16.54 3.23
N VAL A 302 4.98 -17.77 3.16
CA VAL A 302 5.26 -18.45 1.88
C VAL A 302 3.96 -18.67 1.10
N ALA A 303 2.90 -19.14 1.75
CA ALA A 303 1.59 -19.30 1.11
C ALA A 303 1.06 -17.95 0.57
N GLY A 304 1.22 -16.87 1.34
CA GLY A 304 0.89 -15.51 0.89
C GLY A 304 1.71 -15.09 -0.33
N MET A 305 3.02 -15.34 -0.33
CA MET A 305 3.91 -14.95 -1.44
C MET A 305 3.53 -15.58 -2.78
N PHE A 306 3.13 -16.85 -2.78
CA PHE A 306 2.74 -17.54 -4.01
C PHE A 306 1.31 -17.23 -4.46
N THR A 307 0.46 -16.67 -3.60
CA THR A 307 -0.95 -16.41 -3.92
C THR A 307 -1.11 -15.44 -5.10
N PRO A 308 -0.44 -14.27 -5.16
CA PRO A 308 -0.52 -13.37 -6.32
C PRO A 308 -0.03 -14.01 -7.63
N LEU A 309 1.03 -14.82 -7.58
CA LEU A 309 1.56 -15.54 -8.74
C LEU A 309 0.56 -16.56 -9.30
N ILE A 310 -0.06 -17.35 -8.42
CA ILE A 310 -1.09 -18.32 -8.80
C ILE A 310 -2.30 -17.57 -9.40
N LEU A 311 -2.69 -16.45 -8.81
CA LEU A 311 -3.80 -15.65 -9.33
C LEU A 311 -3.49 -15.07 -10.71
N SER A 312 -2.26 -14.59 -10.93
CA SER A 312 -1.82 -14.06 -12.23
C SER A 312 -1.82 -15.14 -13.31
N SER A 313 -1.20 -16.29 -13.02
CA SER A 313 -1.14 -17.42 -13.98
C SER A 313 -2.51 -18.02 -14.31
N ALA A 314 -3.45 -18.08 -13.34
CA ALA A 314 -4.79 -18.60 -13.57
C ALA A 314 -5.59 -17.75 -14.56
N ILE A 315 -5.39 -16.43 -14.56
CA ILE A 315 -6.06 -15.49 -15.46
C ILE A 315 -5.46 -15.59 -16.86
N GLU A 316 -4.13 -15.70 -16.97
CA GLU A 316 -3.43 -15.82 -18.26
C GLU A 316 -3.86 -17.05 -19.07
N HIS A 317 -4.03 -18.21 -18.42
CA HIS A 317 -4.51 -19.42 -19.08
C HIS A 317 -5.97 -19.31 -19.56
N GLY A 318 -6.80 -18.49 -18.88
CA GLY A 318 -8.17 -18.23 -19.30
C GLY A 318 -8.24 -17.49 -20.65
N HIS A 319 -7.29 -16.60 -20.93
CA HIS A 319 -7.21 -15.86 -22.20
C HIS A 319 -6.63 -16.71 -23.35
N ALA A 320 -5.71 -17.64 -23.06
CA ALA A 320 -5.14 -18.54 -24.07
C ALA A 320 -6.18 -19.55 -24.63
N VAL A 321 -7.12 -20.01 -23.79
CA VAL A 321 -8.18 -20.95 -24.20
C VAL A 321 -9.26 -20.26 -25.04
N VAL A 322 -9.52 -18.96 -24.82
CA VAL A 322 -10.51 -18.20 -25.61
C VAL A 322 -9.93 -17.77 -26.97
N GLY A 323 -8.63 -17.45 -27.03
CA GLY A 323 -7.97 -17.03 -28.28
C GLY A 323 -7.83 -18.13 -29.34
N THR A 324 -7.81 -19.41 -28.95
CA THR A 324 -7.73 -20.55 -29.88
C THR A 324 -9.09 -20.96 -30.47
N GLY A 325 -10.21 -20.55 -29.86
CA GLY A 325 -11.56 -20.82 -30.38
C GLY A 325 -12.01 -19.87 -31.50
N ALA A 326 -11.42 -18.67 -31.59
CA ALA A 326 -11.76 -17.68 -32.62
C ALA A 326 -10.95 -17.84 -33.93
N ALA A 327 -9.89 -18.66 -33.93
CA ALA A 327 -9.10 -18.96 -35.13
C ALA A 327 -9.59 -20.21 -35.89
N ALA A 328 -10.68 -20.84 -35.42
CA ALA A 328 -11.25 -22.06 -35.98
C ALA A 328 -12.73 -21.94 -36.40
N ALA A 329 -13.25 -20.72 -36.57
CA ALA A 329 -14.60 -20.46 -37.07
C ALA A 329 -14.57 -19.55 -38.31
#